data_AF-L2FVT0-F1
#
_entry.id   AF-L2FVT0-F1
#
_cell.length_a   1.000
_cell.length_b   1.000
_cell.length_c   1.000
_cell.angle_alpha   90.00
_cell.angle_beta   90.00
_cell.angle_gamma   90.00
#
_symmetry.space_group_name_H-M   'P 1'
#
loop_
_entity.id
_entity.type
_entity.pdbx_description
1 polymer ?
#
loop_
_entity_poly.entity_id
_entity_poly.type
_entity_poly.pdbx_seq_one_letter_code
_entity_poly.pdbx_strand_id
1 'polypeptide(L)'
;MATHQLVKIYREGKTGVQLGDNDNLFDFTYVGNVAHAHMLAARMLLATIKSSIIPLDNEKIDGEAFLVTNDSPIYFWDFARAIWRAAGSDKGTDHVWKIPREIGVVLGFCSEVFFSIIGKPPIFNRQRNIYSCMTRYYNISKAKRLLGYRPIVSLDSGIKRGVQWFLDQEKAGKVSVKA
;
A
#
# COMPACT_ATOMS: atom_id res chain seq x y z
N MET A 1 -2.10 1.34 9.57
CA MET A 1 -1.29 1.64 8.37
C MET A 1 -0.55 0.37 7.93
N ALA A 2 -0.38 0.11 6.62
CA ALA A 2 0.17 -1.16 6.11
C ALA A 2 1.57 -1.50 6.68
N THR A 3 2.47 -0.51 6.74
CA THR A 3 3.82 -0.66 7.28
C THR A 3 3.82 -1.18 8.72
N HIS A 4 2.98 -0.61 9.60
CA HIS A 4 2.85 -1.07 10.99
C HIS A 4 2.51 -2.56 11.08
N GLN A 5 1.52 -3.02 10.29
CA GLN A 5 1.08 -4.40 10.33
C GLN A 5 2.16 -5.36 9.81
N LEU A 6 2.90 -4.96 8.77
CA LEU A 6 3.99 -5.77 8.22
C LEU A 6 5.19 -5.84 9.15
N VAL A 7 5.55 -4.73 9.83
CA VAL A 7 6.57 -4.74 10.89
C VAL A 7 6.13 -5.64 12.04
N LYS A 8 4.86 -5.57 12.47
CA LYS A 8 4.31 -6.46 13.51
C LYS A 8 4.45 -7.94 13.14
N ILE A 9 4.04 -8.32 11.91
CA ILE A 9 4.19 -9.69 11.40
C ILE A 9 5.64 -10.16 11.46
N TYR A 10 6.58 -9.27 11.11
CA TYR A 10 8.01 -9.57 11.20
C TYR A 10 8.47 -9.79 12.65
N ARG A 11 8.07 -8.91 13.58
CA ARG A 11 8.39 -9.05 15.02
C ARG A 11 7.85 -10.35 15.62
N GLU A 12 6.67 -10.78 15.18
CA GLU A 12 6.04 -12.03 15.60
C GLU A 12 6.65 -13.28 14.93
N GLY A 13 7.63 -13.12 14.03
CA GLY A 13 8.25 -14.24 13.29
C GLY A 13 7.32 -14.89 12.25
N LYS A 14 6.20 -14.26 11.91
CA LYS A 14 5.16 -14.80 11.03
C LYS A 14 5.40 -14.48 9.53
N THR A 15 6.66 -14.47 9.09
CA THR A 15 7.02 -14.13 7.69
C THR A 15 7.09 -15.33 6.75
N GLY A 16 6.95 -16.55 7.28
CA GLY A 16 7.09 -17.80 6.52
C GLY A 16 5.87 -18.23 5.72
N VAL A 17 4.81 -17.41 5.62
CA VAL A 17 3.59 -17.75 4.88
C VAL A 17 3.34 -16.72 3.79
N GLN A 18 3.15 -17.19 2.57
CA GLN A 18 2.79 -16.40 1.40
C GLN A 18 1.50 -16.93 0.80
N LEU A 19 0.58 -16.04 0.43
CA LEU A 19 -0.62 -16.39 -0.32
C LEU A 19 -0.44 -16.07 -1.81
N GLY A 20 -0.63 -17.08 -2.66
CA GLY A 20 -0.39 -17.02 -4.09
C GLY A 20 1.10 -17.02 -4.46
N ASP A 21 1.38 -16.90 -5.76
CA ASP A 21 2.74 -17.03 -6.30
C ASP A 21 3.53 -15.72 -6.38
N ASN A 22 2.95 -14.60 -5.94
CA ASN A 22 3.54 -13.26 -6.02
C ASN A 22 3.78 -12.77 -7.45
N ASP A 23 2.84 -13.04 -8.34
CA ASP A 23 2.78 -12.53 -9.71
C ASP A 23 1.85 -11.30 -9.85
N ASN A 24 1.23 -10.86 -8.74
CA ASN A 24 0.29 -9.76 -8.74
C ASN A 24 0.96 -8.39 -8.52
N LEU A 25 0.98 -7.57 -9.57
CA LEU A 25 1.44 -6.18 -9.49
C LEU A 25 0.49 -5.32 -8.67
N PHE A 26 1.04 -4.51 -7.78
CA PHE A 26 0.29 -3.69 -6.85
C PHE A 26 0.91 -2.28 -6.70
N ASP A 27 0.06 -1.26 -6.66
CA ASP A 27 0.48 0.11 -6.37
C ASP A 27 0.45 0.39 -4.87
N PHE A 28 1.62 0.74 -4.33
CA PHE A 28 1.78 1.30 -2.99
C PHE A 28 2.20 2.75 -3.08
N THR A 29 1.47 3.65 -2.43
CA THR A 29 1.71 5.09 -2.53
C THR A 29 2.22 5.66 -1.23
N TYR A 30 3.35 6.37 -1.28
CA TYR A 30 3.85 7.11 -0.12
C TYR A 30 2.91 8.28 0.21
N VAL A 31 2.53 8.42 1.49
CA VAL A 31 1.56 9.44 1.92
C VAL A 31 1.99 10.88 1.58
N GLY A 32 3.29 11.17 1.61
CA GLY A 32 3.80 12.49 1.21
C GLY A 32 3.60 12.77 -0.28
N ASN A 33 3.64 11.74 -1.14
CA ASN A 33 3.33 11.89 -2.56
C ASN A 33 1.84 12.11 -2.80
N VAL A 34 0.97 11.53 -1.96
CA VAL A 34 -0.47 11.80 -1.98
C VAL A 34 -0.73 13.26 -1.60
N ALA A 35 -0.11 13.75 -0.51
CA ALA A 35 -0.22 15.14 -0.11
C ALA A 35 0.30 16.10 -1.20
N HIS A 36 1.44 15.78 -1.84
CA HIS A 36 1.97 16.54 -2.97
C HIS A 36 0.97 16.63 -4.13
N ALA A 37 0.29 15.53 -4.49
CA ALA A 37 -0.73 15.55 -5.53
C ALA A 37 -1.91 16.47 -5.18
N HIS A 38 -2.34 16.50 -3.91
CA HIS A 38 -3.39 17.41 -3.47
C HIS A 38 -2.96 18.88 -3.57
N MET A 39 -1.72 19.19 -3.20
CA MET A 39 -1.17 20.54 -3.36
C MET A 39 -1.11 20.97 -4.82
N LEU A 40 -0.72 20.06 -5.72
CA LEU A 40 -0.73 20.33 -7.16
C LEU A 40 -2.15 20.55 -7.69
N ALA A 41 -3.11 19.72 -7.29
CA ALA A 41 -4.51 19.90 -7.65
C ALA A 41 -5.03 21.28 -7.22
N ALA A 42 -4.80 21.67 -5.96
CA ALA A 42 -5.18 22.98 -5.45
C ALA A 42 -4.50 24.13 -6.24
N ARG A 43 -3.20 24.01 -6.50
CA ARG A 43 -2.45 25.00 -7.30
C ARG A 43 -3.02 25.16 -8.70
N MET A 44 -3.34 24.06 -9.37
CA MET A 44 -3.84 24.10 -10.74
C MET A 44 -5.28 24.61 -10.82
N LEU A 45 -6.12 24.31 -9.83
CA LEU A 45 -7.45 24.92 -9.71
C LEU A 45 -7.36 26.44 -9.55
N LEU A 46 -6.47 26.93 -8.68
CA LEU A 46 -6.25 28.37 -8.50
C LEU A 46 -5.68 29.04 -9.76
N ALA A 47 -4.81 28.35 -10.50
CA ALA A 47 -4.29 28.85 -11.77
C ALA A 47 -5.40 28.96 -12.83
N THR A 48 -6.29 27.97 -12.88
CA THR A 48 -7.44 27.96 -13.80
C THR A 48 -8.39 29.13 -13.52
N ILE A 49 -8.70 29.41 -12.24
CA ILE A 49 -9.57 30.54 -11.85
C ILE A 49 -8.97 31.90 -12.24
N LYS A 50 -7.64 32.04 -12.20
CA LYS A 50 -6.96 33.29 -12.57
C LYS A 50 -6.79 33.48 -14.08
N SER A 51 -6.96 32.41 -14.86
CA SER A 51 -6.85 32.46 -16.31
C SER A 51 -8.10 33.09 -16.91
N SER A 52 -7.92 33.98 -17.90
CA SER A 52 -9.01 34.47 -18.75
C SER A 52 -9.43 33.47 -19.83
N ILE A 53 -8.66 32.39 -20.00
CA ILE A 53 -8.87 31.35 -20.99
C ILE A 53 -9.71 30.23 -20.37
N ILE A 54 -10.83 29.90 -21.02
CA ILE A 54 -11.67 28.76 -20.65
C ILE A 54 -10.96 27.48 -21.09
N PRO A 55 -10.65 26.55 -20.17
CA PRO A 55 -10.00 25.29 -20.53
C PRO A 55 -10.94 24.44 -21.38
N LEU A 56 -10.36 23.69 -22.32
CA LEU A 56 -11.07 22.64 -23.05
C LEU A 56 -11.51 21.53 -22.10
N ASP A 57 -12.55 20.77 -22.45
CA ASP A 57 -13.09 19.70 -21.61
C ASP A 57 -12.04 18.67 -21.18
N ASN A 58 -11.06 18.38 -22.04
CA ASN A 58 -9.97 17.43 -21.78
C ASN A 58 -8.80 18.00 -20.96
N GLU A 59 -8.79 19.31 -20.73
CA GLU A 59 -7.81 20.06 -19.94
C GLU A 59 -8.37 20.53 -18.60
N LYS A 60 -9.69 20.36 -18.40
CA LYS A 60 -10.41 20.71 -17.20
C LYS A 60 -9.91 19.94 -15.98
N ILE A 61 -9.89 20.60 -14.83
CA ILE A 61 -9.39 20.05 -13.56
C ILE A 61 -10.49 20.04 -12.50
N ASP A 62 -11.36 21.05 -12.48
CA ASP A 62 -12.51 21.09 -11.59
C ASP A 62 -13.56 20.04 -12.00
N GLY A 63 -14.12 19.35 -11.00
CA GLY A 63 -15.07 18.25 -11.23
C GLY A 63 -14.45 16.93 -11.67
N GLU A 64 -13.15 16.90 -11.95
CA GLU A 64 -12.45 15.71 -12.45
C GLU A 64 -11.86 14.85 -11.33
N ALA A 65 -11.96 13.53 -11.49
CA ALA A 65 -11.30 12.56 -10.60
C ALA A 65 -9.88 12.22 -11.10
N PHE A 66 -8.94 12.08 -10.17
CA PHE A 66 -7.54 11.75 -10.44
C PHE A 66 -7.08 10.53 -9.62
N LEU A 67 -6.40 9.60 -10.28
CA LEU A 67 -5.69 8.51 -9.60
C LEU A 67 -4.27 8.96 -9.29
N VAL A 68 -3.83 8.70 -8.06
CA VAL A 68 -2.51 9.08 -7.55
C VAL A 68 -1.81 7.85 -7.02
N THR A 69 -0.67 7.51 -7.63
CA THR A 69 0.16 6.37 -7.24
C THR A 69 1.63 6.77 -7.26
N ASN A 70 2.50 5.88 -6.78
CA ASN A 70 3.93 6.10 -6.78
C ASN A 70 4.61 5.84 -8.14
N ASP A 71 3.82 5.58 -9.20
CA ASP A 71 4.27 5.33 -10.58
C ASP A 71 5.32 4.20 -10.70
N SER A 72 5.30 3.28 -9.75
CA SER A 72 6.31 2.24 -9.58
C SER A 72 5.65 1.00 -8.97
N PRO A 73 4.74 0.33 -9.70
CA PRO A 73 4.08 -0.87 -9.20
C PRO A 73 5.11 -1.95 -8.92
N ILE A 74 4.91 -2.70 -7.85
CA ILE A 74 5.76 -3.84 -7.47
C ILE A 74 4.88 -5.01 -7.06
N TYR A 75 5.43 -6.22 -7.01
CA TYR A 75 4.67 -7.37 -6.56
C TYR A 75 4.31 -7.25 -5.07
N PHE A 76 3.12 -7.73 -4.70
CA PHE A 76 2.57 -7.54 -3.36
C PHE A 76 3.50 -8.05 -2.24
N TRP A 77 4.03 -9.26 -2.38
CA TRP A 77 4.94 -9.83 -1.39
C TRP A 77 6.36 -9.27 -1.48
N ASP A 78 6.76 -8.70 -2.61
CA ASP A 78 8.03 -7.96 -2.68
C ASP A 78 7.97 -6.68 -1.86
N PHE A 79 6.83 -5.99 -1.84
CA PHE A 79 6.61 -4.87 -0.92
C PHE A 79 6.72 -5.30 0.55
N ALA A 80 6.07 -6.42 0.92
CA ALA A 80 6.15 -6.96 2.27
C ALA A 80 7.58 -7.32 2.67
N ARG A 81 8.31 -8.01 1.78
CA ARG A 81 9.73 -8.36 1.98
C ARG A 81 10.63 -7.14 2.05
N ALA A 82 10.40 -6.12 1.23
CA ALA A 82 11.17 -4.87 1.28
C ALA A 82 11.00 -4.17 2.63
N ILE A 83 9.79 -4.18 3.20
CA ILE A 83 9.53 -3.68 4.57
C ILE A 83 10.28 -4.53 5.60
N TRP A 84 10.20 -5.85 5.53
CA TRP A 84 10.88 -6.73 6.48
C TRP A 84 12.40 -6.58 6.40
N ARG A 85 12.95 -6.44 5.19
CA ARG A 85 14.37 -6.16 4.96
C ARG A 85 14.78 -4.83 5.60
N ALA A 86 13.99 -3.78 5.40
CA ALA A 86 14.22 -2.48 6.04
C ALA A 86 14.07 -2.54 7.58
N ALA A 87 13.28 -3.47 8.10
CA ALA A 87 13.12 -3.72 9.54
C ALA A 87 14.23 -4.61 10.14
N GLY A 88 15.18 -5.07 9.31
CA GLY A 88 16.35 -5.86 9.73
C GLY A 88 16.31 -7.35 9.36
N SER A 89 15.33 -7.81 8.58
CA SER A 89 15.29 -9.20 8.13
C SER A 89 16.39 -9.49 7.10
N ASP A 90 17.08 -10.61 7.25
CA ASP A 90 18.06 -11.17 6.34
C ASP A 90 17.56 -12.43 5.62
N LYS A 91 16.32 -12.86 5.91
CA LYS A 91 15.74 -14.07 5.36
C LYS A 91 15.43 -13.89 3.86
N GLY A 92 15.90 -14.84 3.06
CA GLY A 92 15.49 -15.00 1.65
C GLY A 92 14.09 -15.59 1.50
N THR A 93 13.77 -16.15 0.35
CA THR A 93 12.45 -16.74 0.07
C THR A 93 12.32 -18.23 0.42
N ASP A 94 13.41 -18.91 0.77
CA ASP A 94 13.44 -20.37 0.91
C ASP A 94 12.55 -20.90 2.05
N HIS A 95 12.35 -20.08 3.09
CA HIS A 95 11.52 -20.40 4.24
C HIS A 95 10.02 -20.16 4.02
N VAL A 96 9.62 -19.71 2.83
CA VAL A 96 8.26 -19.26 2.54
C VAL A 96 7.41 -20.43 2.07
N TRP A 97 6.41 -20.78 2.88
CA TRP A 97 5.36 -21.70 2.49
C TRP A 97 4.28 -20.97 1.69
N LYS A 98 4.09 -21.40 0.44
CA LYS A 98 3.10 -20.83 -0.48
C LYS A 98 1.76 -21.55 -0.34
N ILE A 99 0.71 -20.78 -0.08
CA ILE A 99 -0.67 -21.25 -0.03
C ILE A 99 -1.37 -20.79 -1.32
N PRO A 100 -1.96 -21.71 -2.12
CA PRO A 100 -2.77 -21.34 -3.28
C PRO A 100 -3.92 -20.41 -2.92
N ARG A 101 -4.28 -19.50 -3.82
CA ARG A 101 -5.31 -18.48 -3.59
C ARG A 101 -6.66 -19.10 -3.20
N GLU A 102 -7.05 -20.17 -3.89
CA GLU A 102 -8.30 -20.89 -3.72
C GLU A 102 -8.40 -21.46 -2.29
N ILE A 103 -7.32 -22.11 -1.85
CA ILE A 103 -7.20 -22.64 -0.49
C ILE A 103 -7.27 -21.50 0.53
N GLY A 104 -6.57 -20.39 0.28
CA GLY A 104 -6.65 -19.21 1.13
C GLY A 104 -8.07 -18.68 1.27
N VAL A 105 -8.83 -18.55 0.18
CA VAL A 105 -10.21 -18.07 0.22
C VAL A 105 -11.10 -19.00 1.04
N VAL A 106 -10.95 -20.32 0.89
CA VAL A 106 -11.70 -21.32 1.68
C VAL A 106 -11.34 -21.20 3.16
N LEU A 107 -10.06 -21.16 3.51
CA LEU A 107 -9.60 -20.98 4.89
C LEU A 107 -10.08 -19.65 5.50
N GLY A 108 -10.13 -18.59 4.70
CA GLY A 108 -10.68 -17.29 5.09
C GLY A 108 -12.17 -17.37 5.42
N PHE A 109 -12.95 -18.09 4.61
CA PHE A 109 -14.36 -18.32 4.87
C PHE A 109 -14.59 -19.14 6.15
N CYS A 110 -13.85 -20.24 6.34
CA CYS A 110 -13.94 -21.04 7.56
C CYS A 110 -13.59 -20.22 8.80
N SER A 111 -12.57 -19.35 8.70
CA SER A 111 -12.19 -18.43 9.76
C SER A 111 -13.33 -17.46 10.09
N GLU A 112 -13.93 -16.82 9.09
CA GLU A 112 -15.08 -15.92 9.27
C GLU A 112 -16.24 -16.61 10.00
N VAL A 113 -16.62 -17.81 9.60
CA VAL A 113 -17.71 -18.58 10.24
C VAL A 113 -17.37 -18.88 11.71
N PHE A 114 -16.17 -19.40 11.98
CA PHE A 114 -15.74 -19.74 13.33
C PHE A 114 -15.69 -18.51 14.26
N PHE A 115 -15.12 -17.41 13.78
CA PHE A 115 -15.00 -16.17 14.55
C PHE A 115 -16.36 -15.48 14.73
N SER A 116 -17.28 -15.63 13.78
CA SER A 116 -18.67 -15.20 13.92
C SER A 116 -19.38 -15.92 15.06
N ILE A 117 -19.13 -17.23 15.24
CA ILE A 117 -19.70 -18.01 16.36
C ILE A 117 -19.14 -17.52 17.70
N ILE A 118 -17.87 -17.12 17.75
CA ILE A 118 -17.18 -16.69 18.98
C ILE A 118 -17.38 -15.20 19.29
N GLY A 119 -17.98 -14.43 18.36
CA GLY A 119 -18.18 -12.99 18.51
C GLY A 119 -16.89 -12.17 18.50
N LYS A 120 -15.84 -12.66 17.83
CA LYS A 120 -14.54 -11.98 17.70
C LYS A 120 -14.24 -11.65 16.23
N PRO A 121 -13.45 -10.61 15.93
CA PRO A 121 -13.07 -10.32 14.55
C PRO A 121 -12.07 -11.35 13.99
N PRO A 122 -12.26 -11.85 12.76
CA PRO A 122 -11.32 -12.79 12.14
C PRO A 122 -10.01 -12.11 11.74
N ILE A 123 -8.89 -12.71 12.15
CA ILE A 123 -7.52 -12.23 11.83
C ILE A 123 -7.17 -12.54 10.35
N PHE A 124 -7.72 -13.63 9.83
CA PHE A 124 -7.59 -14.11 8.46
C PHE A 124 -8.99 -14.14 7.83
N ASN A 125 -9.20 -13.35 6.77
CA ASN A 125 -10.52 -13.19 6.16
C ASN A 125 -10.40 -13.18 4.63
N ARG A 126 -11.51 -13.43 3.94
CA ARG A 126 -11.55 -13.53 2.48
C ARG A 126 -11.11 -12.23 1.83
N GLN A 127 -11.49 -11.10 2.40
CA GLN A 127 -11.10 -9.78 1.91
C GLN A 127 -9.58 -9.68 1.83
N ARG A 128 -8.86 -9.91 2.93
CA ARG A 128 -7.40 -9.82 2.98
C ARG A 128 -6.73 -10.74 1.97
N ASN A 129 -7.28 -11.95 1.77
CA ASN A 129 -6.78 -12.92 0.78
C ASN A 129 -6.97 -12.45 -0.65
N ILE A 130 -8.14 -11.88 -0.96
CA ILE A 130 -8.40 -11.28 -2.26
C ILE A 130 -7.45 -10.10 -2.50
N TYR A 131 -7.31 -9.20 -1.51
CA TYR A 131 -6.44 -8.02 -1.62
C TYR A 131 -4.96 -8.40 -1.79
N SER A 132 -4.48 -9.47 -1.16
CA SER A 132 -3.08 -9.91 -1.31
C SER A 132 -2.77 -10.61 -2.62
N CYS A 133 -3.78 -11.16 -3.31
CA CYS A 133 -3.60 -11.88 -4.57
C CYS A 133 -4.15 -11.14 -5.79
N MET A 134 -4.80 -9.99 -5.61
CA MET A 134 -5.30 -9.20 -6.73
C MET A 134 -4.18 -8.37 -7.36
N THR A 135 -4.22 -8.25 -8.69
CA THR A 135 -3.42 -7.27 -9.43
C THR A 135 -4.15 -5.94 -9.40
N ARG A 136 -3.53 -4.91 -8.81
CA ARG A 136 -4.12 -3.58 -8.64
C ARG A 136 -3.06 -2.50 -8.76
N TYR A 137 -2.87 -2.03 -9.99
CA TYR A 137 -2.10 -0.84 -10.31
C TYR A 137 -2.90 0.05 -11.26
N TYR A 138 -2.54 1.31 -11.36
CA TYR A 138 -3.36 2.32 -12.02
C TYR A 138 -2.58 3.16 -13.02
N ASN A 139 -3.26 3.53 -14.10
CA ASN A 139 -2.74 4.53 -15.04
C ASN A 139 -2.97 5.94 -14.47
N ILE A 140 -1.88 6.64 -14.17
CA ILE A 140 -1.90 8.00 -13.62
C ILE A 140 -1.58 9.09 -14.66
N SER A 141 -1.67 8.77 -15.95
CA SER A 141 -1.32 9.70 -17.05
C SER A 141 -2.12 10.99 -17.00
N LYS A 142 -3.38 10.93 -16.55
CA LYS A 142 -4.23 12.11 -16.36
C LYS A 142 -3.65 13.07 -15.32
N ALA A 143 -3.24 12.55 -14.15
CA ALA A 143 -2.60 13.36 -13.10
C ALA A 143 -1.24 13.90 -13.57
N LYS A 144 -0.47 13.09 -14.30
CA LYS A 144 0.81 13.51 -14.88
C LYS A 144 0.69 14.66 -15.87
N ARG A 145 -0.36 14.65 -16.69
CA ARG A 145 -0.59 15.64 -17.75
C ARG A 145 -1.22 16.92 -17.20
N LEU A 146 -2.31 16.80 -16.44
CA LEU A 146 -3.12 17.96 -16.02
C LEU A 146 -2.61 18.60 -14.73
N LEU A 147 -2.09 17.80 -13.79
CA LEU A 147 -1.58 18.31 -12.51
C LEU A 147 -0.06 18.53 -12.52
N GLY A 148 0.64 18.09 -13.58
CA GLY A 148 2.10 18.00 -13.58
C GLY A 148 2.65 17.01 -12.55
N TYR A 149 1.80 16.09 -12.06
CA TYR A 149 2.18 15.21 -10.94
C TYR A 149 3.33 14.27 -11.31
N ARG A 150 4.35 14.25 -10.46
CA ARG A 150 5.36 13.18 -10.40
C ARG A 150 5.62 12.84 -8.92
N PRO A 151 5.83 11.56 -8.58
CA PRO A 151 6.22 11.17 -7.23
C PRO A 151 7.54 11.85 -6.85
N ILE A 152 7.55 12.59 -5.73
CA ILE A 152 8.75 13.29 -5.23
C ILE A 152 9.59 12.40 -4.32
N VAL A 153 8.99 11.33 -3.78
CA VAL A 153 9.67 10.29 -3.00
C VAL A 153 9.53 8.96 -3.72
N SER A 154 10.65 8.29 -3.99
CA SER A 154 10.62 6.93 -4.56
C SER A 154 10.01 5.93 -3.59
N LEU A 155 9.51 4.80 -4.11
CA LEU A 155 8.87 3.80 -3.27
C LEU A 155 9.84 3.21 -2.23
N ASP A 156 11.07 2.89 -2.63
CA ASP A 156 12.13 2.41 -1.73
C ASP A 156 12.44 3.41 -0.60
N SER A 157 12.59 4.70 -0.93
CA SER A 157 12.79 5.74 0.08
C SER A 157 11.57 5.87 1.00
N GLY A 158 10.36 5.76 0.46
CA GLY A 158 9.11 5.76 1.23
C GLY A 158 9.04 4.60 2.22
N ILE A 159 9.44 3.39 1.80
CA ILE A 159 9.52 2.19 2.65
C ILE A 159 10.51 2.42 3.79
N LYS A 160 11.75 2.82 3.47
CA LYS A 160 12.80 3.07 4.48
C LYS A 160 12.38 4.11 5.51
N ARG A 161 11.84 5.25 5.06
CA ARG A 161 11.33 6.31 5.94
C ARG A 161 10.18 5.80 6.81
N GLY A 162 9.23 5.06 6.22
CA GLY A 162 8.09 4.52 6.93
C GLY A 162 8.52 3.55 8.02
N VAL A 163 9.38 2.59 7.71
CA VAL A 163 9.90 1.61 8.67
C VAL A 163 10.70 2.30 9.77
N GLN A 164 11.62 3.19 9.41
CA GLN A 164 12.43 3.93 10.37
C GLN A 164 11.56 4.70 11.36
N TRP A 165 10.53 5.41 10.88
CA TRP A 165 9.59 6.11 11.74
C TRP A 165 8.93 5.18 12.77
N PHE A 166 8.50 3.98 12.37
CA PHE A 166 7.92 3.02 13.32
C PHE A 166 8.94 2.53 14.35
N LEU A 167 10.17 2.21 13.93
CA LEU A 167 11.23 1.80 14.84
C LEU A 167 11.58 2.90 15.86
N ASP A 168 11.57 4.17 15.45
CA ASP A 168 11.82 5.28 16.35
C ASP A 168 10.67 5.50 17.34
N GLN A 169 9.42 5.31 16.90
CA GLN A 169 8.25 5.37 17.79
C GLN A 169 8.19 4.20 18.79
N GLU A 170 8.67 3.01 18.39
CA GLU A 170 8.87 1.87 19.30
C GLU A 170 9.90 2.22 20.39
N LYS A 171 11.06 2.75 20.00
CA LYS A 171 12.12 3.18 20.94
C LYS A 171 11.63 4.28 21.89
N ALA A 172 10.80 5.19 21.41
CA ALA A 172 10.20 6.25 22.21
C ALA A 172 9.04 5.77 23.11
N GLY A 173 8.66 4.48 23.06
CA GLY A 173 7.56 3.91 23.84
C GLY A 173 6.16 4.39 23.42
N LYS A 174 6.04 5.09 22.28
CA LYS A 174 4.78 5.70 21.81
C LYS A 174 3.93 4.75 20.97
N VAL A 175 4.56 3.74 20.38
CA VAL A 175 3.88 2.69 19.60
C VAL A 175 4.30 1.34 20.16
N SER A 176 3.33 0.58 20.65
CA SER A 176 3.55 -0.81 21.04
C SER A 176 3.31 -1.72 19.85
N VAL A 177 4.38 -2.31 19.34
CA VAL A 177 4.32 -3.45 18.41
C VAL A 177 4.54 -4.76 19.19
N LYS A 178 4.26 -4.75 20.51
CA LYS A 178 4.34 -5.97 21.32
C LYS A 178 3.25 -6.97 20.88
N ALA A 179 3.65 -8.23 20.89
CA ALA A 179 2.77 -9.39 20.73
C ALA A 179 1.76 -9.46 21.88
#